data_AF-A0A842V4S7-F1
#
_entry.id   AF-A0A842V4S7-F1
#
_cell.length_a   1.000
_cell.length_b   1.000
_cell.length_c   1.000
_cell.angle_alpha   90.00
_cell.angle_beta   90.00
_cell.angle_gamma   90.00
#
_symmetry.space_group_name_H-M   'P 1'
#
loop_
_entity.id
_entity.type
_entity.pdbx_description
1 polymer ?
#
loop_
_entity_poly.entity_id
_entity_poly.type
_entity_poly.pdbx_seq_one_letter_code
_entity_poly.pdbx_strand_id
1 'polypeptide(L)'
;MSGQTCPDCGCQYLGHISSDEGGVPVRCEICGWKGHLDEDVREDLIVEDHKRCEDMYQLVREGKLFFLRVFFTPGNTMVVARALRDIFGLSRIQSSDEDEPYLLIKRDKRLSPEQRNKIEALDEVVRVEVFP
;
A
#
# COMPACT_ATOMS: atom_id res chain seq x y z
N MET A 1 -13.40 16.61 -12.99
CA MET A 1 -12.10 16.44 -12.29
C MET A 1 -11.55 15.11 -12.75
N SER A 2 -10.45 15.13 -13.49
CA SER A 2 -9.69 13.94 -13.88
C SER A 2 -8.84 13.50 -12.68
N GLY A 3 -8.97 12.26 -12.23
CA GLY A 3 -8.21 11.74 -11.11
C GLY A 3 -7.68 10.35 -11.41
N GLN A 4 -6.41 10.09 -11.14
CA GLN A 4 -5.83 8.77 -11.24
C GLN A 4 -5.96 8.05 -9.89
N THR A 5 -6.29 6.77 -9.92
CA THR A 5 -6.37 5.95 -8.72
C THR A 5 -5.03 5.30 -8.42
N CYS A 6 -4.64 5.31 -7.15
CA CYS A 6 -3.54 4.51 -6.65
C CYS A 6 -3.84 3.01 -6.90
N PRO A 7 -2.96 2.24 -7.55
CA PRO A 7 -3.20 0.82 -7.80
C PRO A 7 -3.27 -0.01 -6.50
N ASP A 8 -2.62 0.44 -5.43
CA ASP A 8 -2.59 -0.26 -4.15
C ASP A 8 -3.86 -0.10 -3.33
N CYS A 9 -4.30 1.15 -3.15
CA CYS A 9 -5.42 1.47 -2.25
C CYS A 9 -6.67 1.94 -2.98
N GLY A 10 -6.62 2.06 -4.31
CA GLY A 10 -7.72 2.55 -5.15
C GLY A 10 -8.09 4.02 -4.92
N CYS A 11 -7.26 4.79 -4.20
CA CYS A 11 -7.59 6.18 -3.84
C CYS A 11 -6.95 7.21 -4.78
N GLN A 12 -7.64 8.33 -5.00
CA GLN A 12 -7.23 9.36 -5.97
C GLN A 12 -6.18 10.37 -5.46
N TYR A 13 -5.83 10.34 -4.17
CA TYR A 13 -4.87 11.27 -3.56
C TYR A 13 -3.42 10.85 -3.85
N LEU A 14 -2.97 11.11 -5.07
CA LEU A 14 -1.58 10.99 -5.49
C LEU A 14 -0.91 12.37 -5.37
N GLY A 15 0.06 12.50 -4.47
CA GLY A 15 0.91 13.69 -4.36
C GLY A 15 2.02 13.64 -5.43
N HIS A 16 2.30 14.77 -6.08
CA HIS A 16 3.40 14.88 -7.03
C HIS A 16 4.76 14.87 -6.31
N ILE A 17 5.69 14.05 -6.80
CA ILE A 17 7.12 14.17 -6.49
C ILE A 17 7.74 14.95 -7.66
N SER A 18 8.75 15.78 -7.43
CA SER A 18 9.49 16.41 -8.53
C SER A 18 10.50 15.41 -9.12
N SER A 19 10.48 15.15 -10.43
CA SER A 19 11.66 14.62 -11.14
C SER A 19 11.77 15.13 -12.57
N ASP A 20 12.98 15.14 -13.09
CA ASP A 20 13.37 15.76 -14.36
C ASP A 20 13.37 14.78 -15.57
N GLU A 21 12.78 13.58 -15.47
CA GLU A 21 12.79 12.60 -16.57
C GLU A 21 11.40 11.96 -16.81
N GLY A 22 10.87 12.15 -18.03
CA GLY A 22 9.99 11.22 -18.76
C GLY A 22 8.57 10.95 -18.25
N GLY A 23 8.24 11.22 -16.99
CA GLY A 23 6.91 11.05 -16.41
C GLY A 23 6.80 11.82 -15.09
N VAL A 24 5.57 12.06 -14.62
CA VAL A 24 5.37 12.72 -13.33
C VAL A 24 5.43 11.67 -12.23
N PRO A 25 6.50 11.60 -11.42
CA PRO A 25 6.53 10.65 -10.34
C PRO A 25 5.50 11.07 -9.29
N VAL A 26 4.81 10.10 -8.74
CA VAL A 26 3.76 10.33 -7.76
C VAL A 26 3.91 9.42 -6.57
N ARG A 27 3.41 9.91 -5.43
CA ARG A 27 3.28 9.16 -4.20
C ARG A 27 1.85 9.19 -3.70
N CYS A 28 1.26 8.04 -3.43
CA CYS A 28 -0.02 8.01 -2.72
C CYS A 28 0.15 8.49 -1.28
N GLU A 29 -0.60 9.51 -0.88
CA GLU A 29 -0.55 10.06 0.48
C GLU A 29 -1.16 9.13 1.53
N ILE A 30 -1.98 8.17 1.11
CA ILE A 30 -2.69 7.23 1.99
C ILE A 30 -1.84 5.99 2.26
N CYS A 31 -1.36 5.31 1.21
CA CYS A 31 -0.66 4.03 1.37
C CYS A 31 0.83 4.11 1.02
N GLY A 32 1.34 5.29 0.65
CA GLY A 32 2.76 5.49 0.33
C GLY A 32 3.23 4.85 -0.97
N TRP A 33 2.31 4.39 -1.84
CA TRP A 33 2.66 3.84 -3.16
C TRP A 33 3.45 4.86 -3.97
N LYS A 34 4.43 4.42 -4.75
CA LYS A 34 5.23 5.28 -5.61
C LYS A 34 5.20 4.71 -7.03
N GLY A 35 5.07 5.58 -8.02
CA GLY A 35 5.11 5.18 -9.42
C GLY A 35 5.30 6.39 -10.34
N HIS A 36 5.25 6.12 -11.63
CA HIS A 36 5.22 7.13 -12.68
C HIS A 36 3.87 7.10 -13.37
N LEU A 37 3.39 8.27 -13.77
CA LEU A 37 2.18 8.38 -14.56
C LEU A 37 2.58 8.69 -15.99
N ASP A 38 2.14 7.84 -16.92
CA ASP A 38 2.12 8.20 -18.33
C ASP A 38 1.03 9.27 -18.53
N GLU A 39 1.29 10.22 -19.43
CA GLU A 39 0.45 11.41 -19.64
C GLU A 39 -1.00 11.10 -20.08
N ASP A 40 -1.30 9.86 -20.49
CA ASP A 40 -2.63 9.43 -20.92
C ASP A 40 -3.49 8.93 -19.75
N VAL A 41 -4.22 9.88 -19.18
CA VAL A 41 -5.12 9.74 -18.03
C VAL A 41 -6.34 8.88 -18.37
N ARG A 42 -6.56 7.78 -17.64
CA ARG A 42 -7.86 7.08 -17.65
C ARG A 42 -8.92 7.92 -16.93
N GLU A 43 -9.91 8.39 -17.68
CA GLU A 43 -11.20 8.82 -17.11
C GLU A 43 -11.98 7.59 -16.68
N ASP A 44 -12.21 7.47 -15.39
CA ASP A 44 -13.52 7.08 -14.87
C ASP A 44 -13.49 7.20 -13.37
N LEU A 45 -14.44 7.93 -12.77
CA LEU A 45 -14.81 7.72 -11.37
C LEU A 45 -16.24 8.19 -11.05
N ILE A 46 -16.93 7.26 -10.40
CA ILE A 46 -18.27 7.39 -9.82
C ILE A 46 -18.11 8.05 -8.44
N VAL A 47 -19.04 8.93 -8.06
CA VAL A 47 -18.98 9.76 -6.83
C VAL A 47 -18.75 8.95 -5.53
N GLU A 48 -19.16 7.68 -5.48
CA GLU A 48 -19.05 6.79 -4.32
C GLU A 48 -17.60 6.52 -3.89
N ASP A 49 -16.67 6.49 -4.83
CA ASP A 49 -15.26 6.24 -4.55
C ASP A 49 -14.57 7.45 -3.89
N HIS A 50 -15.04 8.68 -4.14
CA HIS A 50 -14.42 9.89 -3.59
C HIS A 50 -14.58 9.96 -2.06
N LYS A 51 -15.81 9.73 -1.56
CA LYS A 51 -16.09 9.74 -0.12
C LYS A 51 -15.29 8.67 0.63
N ARG A 52 -15.16 7.47 0.04
CA ARG A 52 -14.33 6.39 0.60
C ARG A 52 -12.88 6.82 0.75
N CYS A 53 -12.33 7.54 -0.24
CA CYS A 53 -10.97 8.04 -0.20
C CYS A 53 -10.80 9.11 0.88
N GLU A 54 -11.74 10.06 1.00
CA GLU A 54 -11.75 11.10 2.03
C GLU A 54 -11.74 10.48 3.43
N ASP A 55 -12.61 9.50 3.68
CA ASP A 55 -12.70 8.81 4.96
C ASP A 55 -11.38 8.10 5.30
N MET A 56 -10.77 7.41 4.33
CA MET A 56 -9.47 6.76 4.52
C MET A 56 -8.36 7.75 4.82
N TYR A 57 -8.33 8.88 4.11
CA TYR A 57 -7.35 9.93 4.31
C TYR A 57 -7.47 10.58 5.70
N GLN A 58 -8.70 10.80 6.16
CA GLN A 58 -8.95 11.31 7.50
C GLN A 58 -8.48 10.32 8.58
N LEU A 59 -8.73 9.02 8.42
CA LEU A 59 -8.26 7.99 9.35
C LEU A 59 -6.72 7.90 9.41
N VAL A 60 -6.03 8.07 8.27
CA VAL A 60 -4.56 8.17 8.19
C VAL A 60 -4.06 9.40 8.96
N ARG A 61 -4.65 10.58 8.73
CA ARG A 61 -4.30 11.82 9.43
C ARG A 61 -4.51 11.73 10.95
N GLU A 62 -5.53 11.00 11.37
CA GLU A 62 -5.82 10.75 12.79
C GLU A 62 -4.96 9.65 13.42
N GLY A 63 -4.12 8.97 12.64
CA GLY A 63 -3.30 7.84 13.11
C GLY A 63 -4.14 6.62 13.54
N LYS A 64 -5.31 6.44 12.94
CA LYS A 64 -6.25 5.32 13.17
C LYS A 64 -6.24 4.30 12.06
N LEU A 65 -5.55 4.59 10.97
CA LEU A 65 -5.32 3.70 9.86
C LEU A 65 -3.82 3.63 9.64
N PHE A 66 -3.32 2.50 9.19
CA PHE A 66 -1.93 2.27 8.84
C PHE A 66 -1.88 1.27 7.70
N PHE A 67 -0.88 1.42 6.83
CA PHE A 67 -0.61 0.49 5.75
C PHE A 67 0.76 -0.13 5.94
N LEU A 68 0.79 -1.46 5.86
CA LEU A 68 2.01 -2.25 5.96
C LEU A 68 2.27 -2.91 4.60
N ARG A 69 3.43 -2.62 4.01
CA ARG A 69 3.95 -3.42 2.89
C ARG A 69 5.02 -4.37 3.40
N VAL A 70 4.85 -5.64 3.06
CA VAL A 70 5.86 -6.68 3.32
C VAL A 70 6.35 -7.17 1.97
N PHE A 71 7.59 -6.82 1.64
CA PHE A 71 8.27 -7.22 0.42
C PHE A 71 8.97 -8.56 0.65
N PHE A 72 8.88 -9.46 -0.30
CA PHE A 72 9.44 -10.80 -0.17
C PHE A 72 10.07 -11.29 -1.48
N THR A 73 10.83 -12.36 -1.39
CA THR A 73 11.45 -12.99 -2.56
C THR A 73 10.40 -13.61 -3.48
N PRO A 74 10.52 -13.46 -4.83
CA PRO A 74 9.55 -14.00 -5.77
C PRO A 74 9.25 -15.49 -5.57
N GLY A 75 7.98 -15.88 -5.75
CA GLY A 75 7.52 -17.25 -5.54
C GLY A 75 7.09 -17.58 -4.11
N ASN A 76 7.34 -16.70 -3.13
CA ASN A 76 7.04 -16.97 -1.72
C ASN A 76 5.72 -16.37 -1.19
N THR A 77 4.86 -15.86 -2.07
CA THR A 77 3.60 -15.17 -1.70
C THR A 77 2.76 -15.96 -0.72
N MET A 78 2.56 -17.25 -0.96
CA MET A 78 1.71 -18.09 -0.10
C MET A 78 2.33 -18.35 1.28
N VAL A 79 3.65 -18.53 1.34
CA VAL A 79 4.38 -18.75 2.60
C VAL A 79 4.31 -17.51 3.48
N VAL A 80 4.65 -16.36 2.91
CA VAL A 80 4.61 -15.08 3.60
C VAL A 80 3.18 -14.71 3.98
N ALA A 81 2.20 -14.89 3.08
CA ALA A 81 0.80 -14.62 3.40
C ALA A 81 0.29 -15.46 4.58
N ARG A 82 0.71 -16.73 4.68
CA ARG A 82 0.35 -17.58 5.82
C ARG A 82 0.98 -17.08 7.12
N ALA A 83 2.28 -16.80 7.11
CA ALA A 83 2.99 -16.28 8.27
C ALA A 83 2.37 -14.96 8.77
N LEU A 84 2.08 -14.03 7.85
CA LEU A 84 1.44 -12.76 8.21
C LEU A 84 0.02 -12.94 8.76
N ARG A 85 -0.76 -13.90 8.23
CA ARG A 85 -2.08 -14.23 8.80
C ARG A 85 -1.97 -14.71 10.24
N ASP A 86 -0.97 -15.55 10.54
CA ASP A 86 -0.75 -16.07 11.89
C ASP A 86 -0.27 -14.96 12.85
N ILE A 87 0.66 -14.10 12.40
CA ILE A 87 1.17 -12.96 13.20
C ILE A 87 0.07 -11.96 13.53
N PHE A 88 -0.85 -11.72 12.60
CA PHE A 88 -1.87 -10.68 12.72
C PHE A 88 -3.26 -11.17 13.08
N GLY A 89 -3.49 -12.49 13.10
CA GLY A 89 -4.82 -13.08 13.25
C GLY A 89 -5.78 -12.73 12.11
N LEU A 90 -5.28 -12.64 10.88
CA LEU A 90 -6.07 -12.23 9.71
C LEU A 90 -6.62 -13.41 8.93
N SER A 91 -7.85 -13.28 8.43
CA SER A 91 -8.48 -14.31 7.58
C SER A 91 -8.05 -14.19 6.11
N ARG A 92 -7.72 -12.98 5.64
CA ARG A 92 -7.32 -12.68 4.25
C ARG A 92 -6.28 -11.57 4.21
N ILE A 93 -5.44 -11.59 3.18
CA ILE A 93 -4.43 -10.57 2.86
C ILE A 93 -4.48 -10.35 1.35
N GLN A 94 -4.40 -9.09 0.92
CA GLN A 94 -4.27 -8.73 -0.50
C GLN A 94 -2.80 -8.75 -0.91
N SER A 95 -2.53 -9.37 -2.05
CA SER A 95 -1.25 -9.29 -2.73
C SER A 95 -1.29 -8.23 -3.83
N SER A 96 -0.15 -7.63 -4.10
CA SER A 96 0.05 -6.72 -5.23
C SER A 96 0.95 -7.33 -6.30
N ASP A 97 1.20 -6.51 -7.32
CA ASP A 97 1.82 -6.76 -8.63
C ASP A 97 3.07 -7.66 -8.70
N GLU A 98 3.30 -8.22 -9.89
CA GLU A 98 4.26 -9.31 -10.14
C GLU A 98 5.73 -8.86 -10.19
N ASP A 99 6.02 -7.57 -10.45
CA ASP A 99 7.38 -7.08 -10.67
C ASP A 99 8.18 -6.87 -9.37
N GLU A 100 7.53 -6.43 -8.29
CA GLU A 100 8.11 -6.34 -6.94
C GLU A 100 7.12 -6.98 -5.95
N PRO A 101 7.22 -8.28 -5.67
CA PRO A 101 6.18 -8.98 -4.96
C PRO A 101 6.11 -8.52 -3.50
N TYR A 102 4.99 -7.89 -3.14
CA TYR A 102 4.69 -7.48 -1.78
C TYR A 102 3.24 -7.79 -1.40
N LEU A 103 3.00 -7.84 -0.09
CA LEU A 103 1.67 -7.95 0.50
C LEU A 103 1.32 -6.61 1.16
N LEU A 104 0.14 -6.10 0.85
CA LEU A 104 -0.40 -4.89 1.48
C LEU A 104 -1.38 -5.28 2.58
N ILE A 105 -1.16 -4.77 3.78
CA ILE A 105 -2.03 -5.02 4.93
C ILE A 105 -2.51 -3.68 5.48
N LYS A 106 -3.84 -3.51 5.46
CA LYS A 106 -4.56 -2.41 6.08
C LYS A 106 -4.78 -2.70 7.57
N ARG A 107 -4.39 -1.79 8.47
CA ARG A 107 -4.45 -1.98 9.93
C ARG A 107 -5.05 -0.77 10.63
N ASP A 108 -5.82 -1.01 11.68
CA ASP A 108 -6.36 0.02 12.59
C ASP A 108 -5.36 0.44 13.68
N LYS A 109 -4.23 -0.28 13.78
CA LYS A 109 -3.17 -0.07 14.77
C LYS A 109 -1.81 -0.15 14.11
N ARG A 110 -0.90 0.70 14.58
CA ARG A 110 0.51 0.69 14.17
C ARG A 110 1.14 -0.66 14.49
N LEU A 111 2.09 -1.08 13.65
CA LEU A 111 2.87 -2.29 13.86
C LEU A 111 3.64 -2.20 15.18
N SER A 112 3.41 -3.17 16.07
CA SER A 112 4.19 -3.26 17.32
C SER A 112 5.61 -3.74 17.04
N PRO A 113 6.59 -3.41 17.91
CA PRO A 113 7.96 -3.91 17.76
C PRO A 113 8.06 -5.43 17.70
N GLU A 114 7.26 -6.14 18.51
CA GLU A 114 7.23 -7.60 18.51
C GLU A 114 6.76 -8.17 17.17
N GLN A 115 5.67 -7.62 16.62
CA GLN A 115 5.17 -8.04 15.30
C GLN A 115 6.18 -7.72 14.20
N ARG A 116 6.80 -6.54 14.26
CA ARG A 116 7.85 -6.15 13.31
C ARG A 116 9.00 -7.15 13.31
N ASN A 117 9.53 -7.48 14.49
CA ASN A 117 10.62 -8.44 14.63
C ASN A 117 10.23 -9.83 14.11
N LYS A 118 8.98 -10.28 14.35
CA LYS A 118 8.49 -11.56 13.83
C LYS A 118 8.43 -11.59 12.29
N ILE A 119 8.10 -10.46 11.66
CA ILE A 119 8.02 -10.36 10.20
C ILE A 119 9.41 -10.28 9.59
N GLU A 120 10.29 -9.44 10.15
CA GLU A 120 11.66 -9.28 9.68
C GLU A 120 12.52 -10.53 9.93
N ALA A 121 12.09 -11.43 10.82
CA ALA A 121 12.72 -12.74 11.03
C ALA A 121 12.27 -13.84 10.06
N LEU A 122 11.32 -13.56 9.14
CA LEU A 122 10.95 -14.50 8.09
C LEU A 122 12.03 -14.48 7.01
N ASP A 123 12.59 -15.65 6.68
CA ASP A 123 13.70 -15.80 5.72
C ASP A 123 13.38 -15.22 4.33
N GLU A 124 12.10 -15.22 3.95
CA GLU A 124 11.66 -14.76 2.64
C GLU A 124 11.43 -13.24 2.57
N VAL A 125 11.38 -12.55 3.71
CA VAL A 125 11.08 -11.11 3.79
C VAL A 125 12.33 -10.29 3.52
N VAL A 126 12.24 -9.39 2.54
CA VAL A 126 13.35 -8.52 2.11
C VAL A 126 13.27 -7.15 2.79
N ARG A 127 12.06 -6.61 2.94
CA ARG A 127 11.83 -5.27 3.47
C ARG A 127 10.42 -5.16 4.05
N VAL A 128 10.30 -4.34 5.10
CA VAL A 128 9.01 -3.95 5.68
C VAL A 128 8.88 -2.43 5.67
N GLU A 129 7.80 -1.93 5.09
CA GLU A 129 7.46 -0.50 5.09
C GLU A 129 6.15 -0.26 5.83
N VAL A 130 6.14 0.76 6.69
CA VAL A 130 4.96 1.18 7.45
C VAL A 130 4.62 2.60 7.08
N PHE A 131 3.41 2.81 6.58
CA PHE A 131 2.84 4.11 6.30
C PHE A 131 1.75 4.45 7.31
N PRO A 132 1.63 5.74 7.70
CA PRO A 132 0.46 6.23 8.43
C PRO A 132 -0.84 6.00 7.66
#